data_AF-A0A819FK63-F1
#
_entry.id   AF-A0A819FK63-F1
#
_cell.length_a   1.000
_cell.length_b   1.000
_cell.length_c   1.000
_cell.angle_alpha   90.00
_cell.angle_beta   90.00
_cell.angle_gamma   90.00
#
_symmetry.space_group_name_H-M   'P 1'
#
loop_
_entity.id
_entity.type
_entity.pdbx_description
1 polymer ?
#
loop_
_entity_poly.entity_id
_entity_poly.type
_entity_poly.pdbx_seq_one_letter_code
_entity_poly.pdbx_strand_id
1 'polypeptide(L)'
;MDTIWSCGFGLDTDMQNNVNDPYLLHSQRFFSQDKIRRSIFILNRLIVELRKVWLSIFQLLGIIRYWLRRYIPVTKWLINENPATWIMKQANEMIEKRKQIGHTHRTDLLQLMLDSISDEDFIHDHQSPSEKSDDTEVEAPLIRKITKHEISANIVLFSE
;
A
#
# COMPACT_ATOMS: atom_id res chain seq x y z
N MET A 1 -8.03 -6.44 13.50
CA MET A 1 -6.84 -6.18 12.67
C MET A 1 -6.36 -7.45 11.99
N ASP A 2 -6.32 -8.58 12.71
CA ASP A 2 -5.91 -9.90 12.20
C ASP A 2 -6.60 -10.29 10.88
N THR A 3 -7.93 -10.14 10.80
CA THR A 3 -8.69 -10.45 9.59
C THR A 3 -8.26 -9.62 8.39
N ILE A 4 -7.92 -8.34 8.60
CA ILE A 4 -7.47 -7.44 7.52
C ILE A 4 -6.12 -7.91 6.98
N TRP A 5 -5.20 -8.27 7.86
CA TRP A 5 -3.87 -8.76 7.46
C TRP A 5 -3.92 -10.16 6.84
N SER A 6 -4.81 -11.03 7.33
CA SER A 6 -5.02 -12.38 6.80
C SER A 6 -5.71 -12.36 5.43
N CYS A 7 -6.77 -11.57 5.24
CA CYS A 7 -7.44 -11.45 3.94
C CYS A 7 -6.66 -10.58 2.94
N GLY A 8 -6.00 -9.53 3.42
CA GLY A 8 -5.29 -8.56 2.59
C GLY A 8 -3.94 -9.05 2.11
N PHE A 9 -3.17 -9.65 3.01
CA PHE A 9 -1.75 -10.01 2.79
C PHE A 9 -1.46 -11.49 3.07
N GLY A 10 -2.47 -12.31 3.35
CA GLY A 10 -2.30 -13.75 3.61
C GLY A 10 -1.53 -14.04 4.90
N LEU A 11 -1.44 -13.07 5.82
CA LEU A 11 -0.69 -13.19 7.06
C LEU A 11 -1.62 -13.60 8.21
N ASP A 12 -1.40 -14.79 8.74
CA ASP A 12 -2.02 -15.21 9.99
C ASP A 12 -1.19 -14.65 11.15
N THR A 13 -1.66 -13.52 11.67
CA THR A 13 -1.09 -12.82 12.81
C THR A 13 -2.04 -12.99 13.99
N ASP A 14 -1.52 -13.48 15.11
CA ASP A 14 -2.29 -13.67 16.33
C ASP A 14 -2.24 -12.41 17.21
N MET A 15 -2.70 -11.27 16.66
CA MET A 15 -2.59 -10.00 17.36
C MET A 15 -3.58 -9.89 18.52
N GLN A 16 -4.61 -10.74 18.57
CA GLN A 16 -5.52 -10.85 19.71
C GLN A 16 -4.83 -11.38 20.96
N ASN A 17 -3.93 -12.36 20.81
CA ASN A 17 -3.19 -12.92 21.94
C ASN A 17 -1.84 -12.23 22.18
N ASN A 18 -1.29 -11.54 21.17
CA ASN A 18 -0.03 -10.81 21.27
C ASN A 18 -0.20 -9.29 21.13
N VAL A 19 -0.37 -8.59 22.25
CA VAL A 19 -0.53 -7.13 22.30
C VAL A 19 0.72 -6.38 21.82
N ASN A 20 1.89 -7.02 21.86
CA ASN A 20 3.16 -6.42 21.42
C ASN A 20 3.51 -6.76 19.97
N ASP A 21 2.55 -7.28 19.19
CA ASP A 21 2.75 -7.56 17.78
C ASP A 21 3.09 -6.26 17.01
N PRO A 22 4.16 -6.24 16.21
CA PRO A 22 4.57 -5.04 15.48
C PRO A 22 3.52 -4.58 14.46
N TYR A 23 2.81 -5.51 13.81
CA TYR A 23 1.75 -5.17 12.87
C TYR A 23 0.58 -4.49 13.59
N LEU A 24 0.22 -4.97 14.78
CA LEU A 24 -0.81 -4.33 15.60
C LEU A 24 -0.40 -2.91 16.01
N LEU A 25 0.80 -2.76 16.54
CA LEU A 25 1.31 -1.49 17.05
C LEU A 25 1.42 -0.43 15.94
N HIS A 26 1.97 -0.80 14.78
CA HIS A 26 2.11 0.11 13.65
C HIS A 26 0.76 0.45 13.02
N SER A 27 -0.13 -0.52 12.83
CA SER A 27 -1.48 -0.24 12.32
C SER A 27 -2.28 0.64 13.28
N GLN A 28 -2.22 0.40 14.59
CA GLN A 28 -2.93 1.25 15.56
C GLN A 28 -2.38 2.68 15.57
N ARG A 29 -1.05 2.85 15.52
CA ARG A 29 -0.44 4.19 15.41
C ARG A 29 -0.87 4.90 14.15
N PHE A 30 -0.97 4.18 13.03
CA PHE A 30 -1.41 4.73 11.76
C PHE A 30 -2.84 5.28 11.85
N PHE A 31 -3.82 4.48 12.29
CA PHE A 31 -5.21 4.93 12.44
C PHE A 31 -5.41 5.95 13.58
N SER A 32 -4.53 5.99 14.57
CA SER A 32 -4.62 6.99 15.65
C SER A 32 -4.36 8.43 15.17
N GLN A 33 -3.64 8.59 14.05
CA GLN A 33 -3.33 9.90 13.46
C GLN A 33 -4.54 10.55 12.76
N ASP A 34 -5.65 9.81 12.58
CA ASP A 34 -6.79 10.29 11.81
C ASP A 34 -7.64 11.33 12.51
N LYS A 35 -7.56 11.48 13.83
CA LYS A 35 -8.37 12.49 14.55
C LYS A 35 -8.03 13.91 14.10
N ILE A 36 -6.74 14.22 13.97
CA ILE A 36 -6.29 15.55 13.52
C ILE A 36 -6.56 15.72 12.02
N ARG A 37 -6.33 14.69 11.21
CA ARG A 37 -6.63 14.71 9.76
C ARG A 37 -8.11 14.94 9.49
N ARG A 38 -9.00 14.26 10.23
CA ARG A 38 -10.45 14.41 10.12
C ARG A 38 -10.90 15.82 10.46
N SER A 39 -10.35 16.42 11.53
CA SER A 39 -10.63 17.82 11.87
C SER A 39 -10.15 18.80 10.78
N ILE A 40 -8.94 18.59 10.24
CA ILE A 40 -8.41 19.41 9.13
C ILE A 40 -9.26 19.24 7.87
N PHE A 41 -9.71 18.02 7.56
CA PHE A 41 -10.53 17.72 6.40
C PHE A 41 -11.90 18.40 6.49
N ILE A 42 -12.55 18.34 7.66
CA ILE A 42 -13.81 19.05 7.92
C ILE A 42 -13.61 20.56 7.78
N LEU A 43 -12.52 21.11 8.33
CA LEU A 43 -12.19 22.54 8.23
C LEU A 43 -11.95 22.98 6.78
N ASN A 44 -11.24 22.16 6.00
CA ASN A 44 -10.98 22.41 4.57
C ASN A 44 -12.27 22.36 3.73
N ARG A 45 -13.23 21.51 4.11
CA ARG A 45 -14.55 21.44 3.46
C ARG A 45 -15.43 22.63 3.83
N LEU A 46 -15.31 23.17 5.04
CA LEU A 46 -16.12 24.29 5.52
C LEU A 46 -15.70 25.63 4.88
N ILE A 47 -14.42 25.78 4.53
CA ILE A 47 -13.86 27.05 4.01
C ILE A 47 -13.23 26.81 2.63
N VAL A 48 -14.08 26.76 1.60
CA VAL A 48 -13.68 26.50 0.21
C VAL A 48 -12.68 27.54 -0.32
N GLU A 49 -12.77 28.78 0.16
CA GLU A 49 -11.86 29.86 -0.24
C GLU A 49 -10.42 29.66 0.27
N LEU A 50 -10.25 28.97 1.40
CA LEU A 50 -8.94 28.65 1.96
C LEU A 50 -8.25 27.49 1.24
N ARG A 51 -8.92 26.81 0.32
CA ARG A 51 -8.36 25.67 -0.41
C ARG A 51 -7.07 26.03 -1.15
N LYS A 52 -6.99 27.22 -1.75
CA LYS A 52 -5.77 27.69 -2.44
C LYS A 52 -4.61 27.86 -1.44
N VAL A 53 -4.88 28.43 -0.27
CA VAL A 53 -3.90 28.63 0.80
C VAL A 53 -3.43 27.28 1.35
N TRP A 54 -4.36 26.35 1.60
CA TRP A 54 -4.02 24.99 2.04
C TRP A 54 -3.14 24.25 1.04
N LEU A 55 -3.46 24.32 -0.26
CA LEU A 55 -2.63 23.70 -1.30
C LEU A 55 -1.21 24.28 -1.31
N SER A 56 -1.05 25.60 -1.20
CA SER A 56 0.27 26.23 -1.10
C SER A 56 1.02 25.81 0.17
N ILE A 57 0.33 25.72 1.31
CA ILE A 57 0.93 25.24 2.57
C ILE A 57 1.38 23.78 2.44
N PHE A 58 0.57 22.90 1.85
CA PHE A 58 0.94 21.51 1.63
C PHE A 58 2.13 21.37 0.68
N GLN A 59 2.19 22.17 -0.38
CA GLN A 59 3.34 22.22 -1.29
C GLN A 59 4.61 22.67 -0.56
N LEU A 60 4.52 23.73 0.25
CA LEU A 60 5.65 24.22 1.06
C LEU A 60 6.10 23.17 2.08
N LEU A 61 5.17 22.53 2.79
CA LEU A 61 5.47 21.41 3.69
C LEU A 61 6.15 20.25 2.96
N GLY A 62 5.72 19.95 1.72
CA GLY A 62 6.35 18.95 0.86
C GLY A 62 7.79 19.29 0.52
N ILE A 63 8.06 20.53 0.11
CA ILE A 63 9.40 21.04 -0.20
C ILE A 63 10.28 21.03 1.06
N ILE A 64 9.75 21.49 2.19
CA ILE A 64 10.47 21.48 3.48
C ILE A 64 10.82 20.04 3.86
N ARG A 65 9.87 19.09 3.77
CA ARG A 65 10.14 17.68 4.05
C ARG A 65 11.20 17.08 3.12
N TYR A 66 11.15 17.40 1.83
CA TYR A 66 12.15 16.95 0.86
C TYR A 66 13.54 17.51 1.18
N TRP A 67 13.61 18.81 1.51
CA TRP A 67 14.85 19.47 1.89
C TRP A 67 15.41 18.89 3.19
N LEU A 68 14.55 18.70 4.20
CA LEU A 68 14.92 18.09 5.48
C LEU A 68 15.46 16.66 5.30
N ARG A 69 14.82 15.86 4.42
CA ARG A 69 15.28 14.51 4.06
C ARG A 69 16.66 14.51 3.41
N ARG A 70 16.98 15.54 2.63
CA ARG A 70 18.26 15.64 1.90
C ARG A 70 19.41 16.08 2.80
N TYR A 71 19.16 16.97 3.75
CA TYR A 71 20.24 17.61 4.54
C TYR A 71 20.43 17.03 5.95
N ILE A 72 19.42 16.38 6.55
CA ILE A 72 19.52 15.89 7.93
C ILE A 72 19.33 14.36 7.96
N PRO A 73 20.40 13.55 8.12
CA PRO A 73 20.30 12.09 8.14
C PRO A 73 19.47 11.56 9.32
N VAL A 74 19.40 12.29 10.44
CA VAL A 74 18.59 11.94 11.62
C VAL A 74 17.09 11.88 11.28
N THR A 75 16.64 12.68 10.31
CA THR A 75 15.22 12.66 9.89
C THR A 75 14.86 11.39 9.13
N LYS A 76 15.83 10.65 8.59
CA LYS A 76 15.56 9.32 7.99
C LYS A 76 15.08 8.33 9.04
N TRP A 77 15.63 8.38 10.25
CA TRP A 77 15.18 7.51 11.35
C TRP A 77 13.75 7.87 11.79
N LEU A 78 13.47 9.16 11.95
CA LEU A 78 12.16 9.67 12.34
C LEU A 78 11.07 9.40 11.28
N ILE A 79 11.46 9.40 10.00
CA ILE A 79 10.58 9.05 8.88
C ILE A 79 10.40 7.52 8.78
N ASN A 80 11.44 6.72 9.02
CA ASN A 80 11.32 5.25 9.09
C ASN A 80 10.43 4.78 10.25
N GLU A 81 10.31 5.60 11.29
CA GLU A 81 9.38 5.37 12.40
C GLU A 81 7.92 5.70 12.03
N ASN A 82 7.67 6.30 10.87
CA ASN A 82 6.32 6.55 10.39
C ASN A 82 5.63 5.21 10.09
N PRO A 83 4.52 4.88 10.80
CA PRO A 83 3.86 3.60 10.66
C PRO A 83 3.38 3.33 9.23
N ALA A 84 3.02 4.37 8.48
CA ALA A 84 2.61 4.24 7.07
C ALA A 84 3.76 3.70 6.20
N THR A 85 4.97 4.24 6.40
CA THR A 85 6.15 3.81 5.63
C THR A 85 6.59 2.40 6.01
N TRP A 86 6.41 2.04 7.28
CA TRP A 86 6.67 0.69 7.76
C TRP A 86 5.72 -0.33 7.14
N ILE A 87 4.41 -0.06 7.16
CA ILE A 87 3.39 -0.91 6.52
C ILE A 87 3.68 -1.07 5.02
N MET A 88 4.01 0.03 4.33
CA MET A 88 4.35 0.01 2.91
C MET A 88 5.61 -0.82 2.63
N LYS A 89 6.63 -0.74 3.49
CA LYS A 89 7.85 -1.55 3.38
C LYS A 89 7.51 -3.04 3.54
N GLN A 90 6.68 -3.39 4.52
CA GLN A 90 6.23 -4.76 4.73
C GLN A 90 5.43 -5.30 3.54
N ALA A 91 4.52 -4.50 2.98
CA ALA A 91 3.76 -4.87 1.79
C ALA A 91 4.69 -5.12 0.58
N ASN A 92 5.68 -4.25 0.35
CA ASN A 92 6.65 -4.43 -0.74
C ASN A 92 7.50 -5.69 -0.55
N GLU A 93 8.00 -5.94 0.67
CA GLU A 93 8.75 -7.16 0.98
C GLU A 93 7.92 -8.43 0.73
N MET A 94 6.62 -8.40 1.02
CA MET A 94 5.71 -9.52 0.75
C MET A 94 5.46 -9.72 -0.74
N ILE A 95 5.29 -8.64 -1.49
CA ILE A 95 5.17 -8.68 -2.95
C ILE A 95 6.43 -9.30 -3.56
N GLU A 96 7.62 -8.86 -3.15
CA GLU A 96 8.88 -9.38 -3.66
C GLU A 96 9.06 -10.86 -3.35
N LYS A 97 8.78 -11.28 -2.10
CA LYS A 97 8.84 -12.69 -1.71
C LYS A 97 7.89 -13.56 -2.53
N ARG A 98 6.67 -13.10 -2.79
CA ARG A 98 5.68 -13.86 -3.57
C ARG A 98 6.02 -13.94 -5.04
N LYS A 99 6.58 -12.87 -5.62
CA LYS A 99 7.12 -12.91 -6.98
C LYS A 99 8.24 -13.93 -7.13
N GLN A 100 9.08 -14.11 -6.10
CA GLN A 100 10.18 -15.08 -6.13
C GLN A 100 9.73 -16.53 -5.92
N ILE A 101 8.70 -16.76 -5.10
CA ILE A 101 8.23 -18.11 -4.74
C ILE A 101 7.30 -18.71 -5.82
N GLY A 102 6.65 -17.87 -6.65
CA GLY A 102 5.61 -18.32 -7.58
C GLY A 102 4.32 -18.69 -6.84
N HIS A 103 3.23 -18.88 -7.60
CA HIS A 103 1.85 -18.99 -7.10
C HIS A 103 1.72 -19.70 -5.75
N THR A 104 1.25 -18.96 -4.74
CA THR A 104 0.82 -19.54 -3.48
C THR A 104 -0.63 -19.97 -3.65
N HIS A 105 -0.98 -21.19 -3.24
CA HIS A 105 -2.32 -21.79 -3.41
C HIS A 105 -3.43 -21.10 -2.56
N ARG A 106 -3.12 -19.97 -1.91
CA ARG A 106 -4.02 -19.17 -1.07
C ARG A 106 -4.50 -17.96 -1.87
N THR A 107 -5.81 -17.84 -2.07
CA THR A 107 -6.45 -16.69 -2.72
C THR A 107 -6.66 -15.57 -1.70
N ASP A 108 -5.65 -14.71 -1.54
CA ASP A 108 -5.76 -13.47 -0.78
C ASP A 108 -5.73 -12.25 -1.70
N LEU A 109 -6.13 -11.08 -1.18
CA LEU A 109 -6.28 -9.87 -1.98
C LEU A 109 -4.97 -9.48 -2.68
N LEU A 110 -3.83 -9.65 -2.01
CA LEU A 110 -2.53 -9.38 -2.61
C LEU A 110 -2.24 -10.28 -3.81
N GLN A 111 -2.58 -11.57 -3.73
CA GLN A 111 -2.41 -12.51 -4.84
C GLN A 111 -3.32 -12.13 -6.01
N LEU A 112 -4.59 -11.82 -5.75
CA LEU A 112 -5.52 -11.35 -6.79
C LEU A 112 -5.01 -10.07 -7.48
N MET A 113 -4.44 -9.13 -6.70
CA MET A 113 -3.83 -7.93 -7.27
C MET A 113 -2.60 -8.23 -8.12
N LEU A 114 -1.76 -9.19 -7.72
CA LEU A 114 -0.60 -9.61 -8.50
C LEU A 114 -1.01 -10.32 -9.80
N ASP A 115 -2.01 -11.18 -9.73
CA ASP A 115 -2.53 -11.93 -10.88
C ASP A 115 -3.26 -11.02 -11.88
N SER A 116 -3.79 -9.88 -11.40
CA SER A 116 -4.41 -8.84 -12.25
C SER A 116 -3.42 -7.92 -12.97
N ILE A 117 -2.11 -8.06 -12.72
CA ILE A 117 -1.08 -7.26 -13.39
C ILE A 117 -0.99 -7.69 -14.85
N SER A 118 -1.15 -6.73 -15.76
CA SER A 118 -1.01 -6.93 -17.20
C SER A 118 0.42 -7.32 -17.60
N ASP A 119 0.54 -8.28 -18.51
CA ASP A 119 1.80 -8.77 -19.14
C ASP A 119 2.70 -7.69 -19.77
N GLU A 120 2.24 -6.44 -19.88
CA GLU A 120 3.03 -5.35 -20.48
C GLU A 120 4.23 -4.92 -19.62
N ASP A 121 4.25 -5.25 -18.32
CA ASP A 121 5.40 -5.00 -17.43
C ASP A 121 6.32 -6.24 -17.28
N PHE A 122 5.97 -7.40 -17.85
CA PHE A 122 6.77 -8.63 -17.78
C PHE A 122 7.77 -8.78 -18.95
N ILE A 123 7.71 -7.91 -19.96
CA ILE A 123 8.63 -7.93 -21.12
C ILE A 123 9.93 -7.18 -20.78
N HIS A 124 10.60 -7.58 -19.70
CA HIS A 124 12.02 -7.32 -19.48
C HIS A 124 12.56 -8.25 -18.36
N ASP A 125 12.34 -9.55 -18.49
CA ASP A 125 13.37 -10.54 -18.15
C ASP A 125 12.91 -11.94 -18.59
N HIS A 126 13.66 -12.49 -19.55
CA HIS A 126 13.62 -13.85 -20.11
C HIS A 126 12.62 -14.20 -21.24
N GLN A 127 13.23 -14.64 -22.35
CA GLN A 127 12.64 -15.12 -23.61
C GLN A 127 11.96 -16.51 -23.47
N SER A 128 10.68 -16.57 -23.90
CA SER A 128 10.05 -17.54 -24.83
C SER A 128 9.97 -19.06 -24.50
N PRO A 129 9.19 -19.89 -25.25
CA PRO A 129 7.71 -19.92 -25.35
C PRO A 129 7.14 -21.37 -25.22
N SER A 130 5.86 -21.57 -24.84
CA SER A 130 5.02 -22.67 -25.38
C SER A 130 3.56 -22.59 -24.91
N GLU A 131 2.65 -22.56 -25.88
CA GLU A 131 1.25 -23.06 -25.87
C GLU A 131 1.12 -24.41 -25.11
N LYS A 132 -0.03 -24.86 -24.53
CA LYS A 132 -1.42 -24.91 -25.03
C LYS A 132 -2.37 -25.48 -23.95
N SER A 133 -3.66 -25.06 -24.00
CA SER A 133 -4.94 -25.78 -23.70
C SER A 133 -5.16 -26.38 -22.29
N ASP A 134 -6.35 -26.43 -21.67
CA ASP A 134 -7.74 -26.18 -22.05
C ASP A 134 -8.60 -26.07 -20.76
N ASP A 135 -9.81 -25.54 -20.92
CA ASP A 135 -11.02 -25.79 -20.12
C ASP A 135 -11.31 -25.08 -18.77
N THR A 136 -12.48 -24.41 -18.79
CA THR A 136 -13.44 -24.17 -17.69
C THR A 136 -13.25 -22.96 -16.77
N GLU A 137 -13.75 -21.80 -17.18
CA GLU A 137 -14.91 -21.09 -16.61
C GLU A 137 -14.93 -19.68 -17.21
N VAL A 138 -16.08 -19.27 -17.77
CA VAL A 138 -16.26 -17.94 -18.35
C VAL A 138 -16.44 -16.94 -17.21
N GLU A 139 -15.34 -16.56 -16.57
CA GLU A 139 -15.27 -15.29 -15.84
C GLU A 139 -15.13 -14.18 -16.89
N ALA A 140 -16.09 -13.26 -16.92
CA ALA A 140 -16.04 -12.09 -17.78
C ALA A 140 -14.69 -11.40 -17.58
N PRO A 141 -13.88 -11.16 -18.63
CA PRO A 141 -12.56 -10.60 -18.46
C PRO A 141 -12.70 -9.23 -17.81
N LEU A 142 -12.16 -9.09 -16.60
CA LEU A 142 -11.95 -7.80 -15.95
C LEU A 142 -10.89 -7.06 -16.78
N ILE A 143 -11.34 -6.43 -17.87
CA ILE A 143 -10.53 -5.68 -18.85
C ILE A 143 -9.77 -4.51 -18.21
N ARG A 144 -10.06 -4.19 -16.95
CA ARG A 144 -9.35 -3.14 -16.23
C ARG A 144 -8.08 -3.69 -15.57
N LYS A 145 -7.03 -3.69 -16.37
CA LYS A 145 -5.64 -3.89 -15.95
C LYS A 145 -5.23 -2.78 -14.98
N ILE A 146 -4.75 -3.14 -13.79
CA ILE A 146 -4.33 -2.19 -12.75
C ILE A 146 -2.80 -2.05 -12.81
N THR A 147 -2.31 -0.83 -12.91
CA THR A 147 -0.86 -0.57 -12.92
C THR A 147 -0.26 -0.72 -11.52
N LYS A 148 1.06 -1.02 -11.43
CA LYS A 148 1.78 -1.08 -10.12
C LYS A 148 1.58 0.19 -9.28
N HIS A 149 1.47 1.33 -9.95
CA HIS A 149 1.18 2.62 -9.32
C HIS A 149 -0.24 2.68 -8.74
N GLU A 150 -1.24 2.16 -9.43
CA GLU A 150 -2.62 2.06 -8.91
C GLU A 150 -2.74 1.03 -7.78
N ILE A 151 -1.98 -0.07 -7.80
CA ILE A 151 -1.91 -1.01 -6.67
C ILE A 151 -1.35 -0.29 -5.44
N SER A 152 -0.24 0.44 -5.60
CA SER A 152 0.33 1.22 -4.49
C SER A 152 -0.61 2.31 -4.00
N ALA A 153 -1.36 2.94 -4.90
CA ALA A 153 -2.34 3.96 -4.56
C ALA A 153 -3.56 3.37 -3.84
N ASN A 154 -4.06 2.21 -4.26
CA ASN A 154 -5.17 1.52 -3.58
C ASN A 154 -4.78 1.04 -2.19
N ILE A 155 -3.56 0.52 -2.01
CA ILE A 155 -3.03 0.18 -0.67
C ILE A 155 -3.03 1.42 0.26
N VAL A 156 -2.73 2.61 -0.29
CA VAL A 156 -2.82 3.88 0.45
C VAL A 156 -4.27 4.31 0.68
N LEU A 157 -5.19 4.00 -0.24
CA LEU A 157 -6.61 4.39 -0.15
C LEU A 157 -7.38 3.56 0.89
N PHE A 158 -7.00 2.29 1.09
CA PHE A 158 -7.48 1.47 2.23
C PHE A 158 -6.81 1.86 3.57
N SER A 159 -5.94 2.86 3.55
CA SER A 159 -5.26 3.44 4.70
C SER A 159 -5.78 4.85 5.04
N GLU A 160 -6.87 5.31 4.42
CA GLU A 160 -7.59 6.53 4.84
C GLU A 160 -8.98 6.21 5.43
#